data_AF-A0AAV7Y6I7-F1
#
_entry.id   AF-A0AAV7Y6I7-F1
#
_cell.length_a   1.000
_cell.length_b   1.000
_cell.length_c   1.000
_cell.angle_alpha   90.00
_cell.angle_beta   90.00
_cell.angle_gamma   90.00
#
_symmetry.space_group_name_H-M   'P 1'
#
loop_
_entity.id
_entity.type
_entity.pdbx_description
1 polymer ?
#
loop_
_entity_poly.entity_id
_entity_poly.type
_entity_poly.pdbx_seq_one_letter_code
_entity_poly.pdbx_strand_id
1 'polypeptide(L)'
;MEEVLKGATGLHAGNYHIVGVDLRQRSELITNLENCGIDFSLPTLFLAECVLVYIESPLVDEILKWISSNFDSVAFINYEQINMNDRFGEVMKQNLRLRQCSLSGVSACQNLDSQRQRFSNNDWEGSQAWDMVEVYESIPGAERQRIEKIEFLDEQELLIQLFQHYCICVGWKGAKLSQVNYDG
;
A
#
# COMPACT_ATOMS: atom_id res chain seq x y z
N MET A 1 34.79 3.56 8.23
CA MET A 1 34.28 4.88 7.79
C MET A 1 33.37 4.55 6.62
N GLU A 2 32.06 4.58 6.83
CA GLU A 2 31.08 4.20 5.80
C GLU A 2 31.00 5.32 4.76
N GLU A 3 31.23 4.97 3.51
CA GLU A 3 31.37 5.92 2.41
C GLU A 3 29.97 6.25 1.87
N VAL A 4 29.51 7.49 2.08
CA VAL A 4 28.22 7.97 1.54
C VAL A 4 28.42 8.31 0.06
N LEU A 5 27.99 7.42 -0.83
CA LEU A 5 27.97 7.67 -2.26
C LEU A 5 26.74 8.51 -2.61
N LYS A 6 26.96 9.73 -3.12
CA LYS A 6 25.90 10.62 -3.63
C LYS A 6 25.80 10.45 -5.14
N GLY A 7 24.73 9.79 -5.60
CA GLY A 7 24.27 9.91 -6.99
C GLY A 7 23.43 11.18 -7.17
N ALA A 8 23.18 11.62 -8.41
CA ALA A 8 22.50 12.88 -8.72
C ALA A 8 21.09 13.02 -8.08
N THR A 9 20.45 11.91 -7.70
CA THR A 9 19.11 11.85 -7.08
C THR A 9 18.98 10.79 -5.97
N GLY A 10 20.09 10.21 -5.47
CA GLY A 10 20.07 9.09 -4.52
C GLY A 10 20.96 9.29 -3.29
N LEU A 11 20.61 8.64 -2.18
CA LEU A 11 21.36 8.59 -0.93
C LEU A 11 21.60 7.14 -0.53
N HIS A 12 22.86 6.74 -0.33
CA HIS A 12 23.22 5.39 0.10
C HIS A 12 24.06 5.48 1.39
N ALA A 13 23.62 4.80 2.45
CA ALA A 13 24.28 4.76 3.74
C ALA A 13 24.13 3.36 4.37
N GLY A 14 25.19 2.56 4.30
CA GLY A 14 25.18 1.18 4.80
C GLY A 14 24.10 0.33 4.16
N ASN A 15 23.18 -0.19 4.96
CA ASN A 15 22.02 -0.99 4.55
C ASN A 15 20.76 -0.16 4.23
N TYR A 16 20.89 1.16 4.08
CA TYR A 16 19.79 2.07 3.79
C TYR A 16 20.02 2.83 2.47
N HIS A 17 19.01 2.83 1.61
CA HIS A 17 19.06 3.44 0.30
C HIS A 17 17.79 4.28 0.06
N ILE A 18 17.98 5.51 -0.42
CA ILE A 18 16.92 6.37 -0.96
C ILE A 18 17.23 6.55 -2.45
N VAL A 19 16.25 6.24 -3.29
CA VAL A 19 16.36 6.38 -4.75
C VAL A 19 15.17 7.18 -5.28
N GLY A 20 15.46 8.13 -6.17
CA GLY A 20 14.43 8.80 -6.96
C GLY A 20 14.07 7.94 -8.16
N VAL A 21 12.85 7.43 -8.19
CA VAL A 21 12.33 6.54 -9.25
C VAL A 21 10.90 6.91 -9.57
N ASP A 22 10.56 6.99 -10.86
CA ASP A 22 9.16 7.00 -11.29
C ASP A 22 8.62 5.57 -11.33
N LEU A 23 7.70 5.23 -10.43
CA LEU A 23 7.13 3.88 -10.34
C LEU A 23 6.41 3.45 -11.64
N ARG A 24 6.00 4.40 -12.49
CA ARG A 24 5.41 4.10 -13.81
C ARG A 24 6.45 3.55 -14.79
N GLN A 25 7.74 3.75 -14.53
CA GLN A 25 8.85 3.27 -15.35
C GLN A 25 9.43 1.99 -14.72
N ARG A 26 8.77 0.85 -14.96
CA ARG A 26 9.15 -0.44 -14.35
C ARG A 26 10.63 -0.79 -14.54
N SER A 27 11.20 -0.56 -15.72
CA SER A 27 12.62 -0.84 -15.99
C SER A 27 13.57 -0.02 -15.10
N GLU A 28 13.21 1.24 -14.83
CA GLU A 28 13.98 2.13 -13.96
C GLU A 28 13.89 1.65 -12.51
N LEU A 29 12.70 1.24 -12.04
CA LEU A 29 12.52 0.65 -10.72
C LEU A 29 13.42 -0.57 -10.52
N ILE A 30 13.40 -1.51 -11.46
CA ILE A 30 14.21 -2.73 -11.40
C ILE A 30 15.70 -2.38 -11.33
N THR A 31 16.16 -1.54 -12.25
CA THR A 31 17.57 -1.13 -12.32
C THR A 31 18.02 -0.47 -11.02
N ASN A 32 17.19 0.37 -10.41
CA ASN A 32 17.53 1.02 -9.14
C ASN A 32 17.56 0.04 -7.96
N LEU A 33 16.63 -0.91 -7.90
CA LEU A 33 16.65 -1.95 -6.86
C LEU A 33 17.90 -2.84 -6.96
N GLU A 34 18.26 -3.26 -8.18
CA GLU A 34 19.49 -4.02 -8.45
C GLU A 34 20.75 -3.23 -8.07
N ASN A 35 20.81 -1.94 -8.42
CA ASN A 35 21.91 -1.04 -8.02
C ASN A 35 22.01 -0.86 -6.50
N CYS A 36 20.89 -1.01 -5.78
CA CYS A 36 20.87 -1.01 -4.32
C CYS A 36 21.20 -2.39 -3.71
N GLY A 37 21.57 -3.37 -4.53
CA GLY A 37 21.97 -4.70 -4.06
C GLY A 37 20.81 -5.53 -3.52
N ILE A 38 19.60 -5.37 -4.06
CA ILE A 38 18.46 -6.21 -3.67
C ILE A 38 18.76 -7.69 -3.90
N ASP A 39 18.46 -8.53 -2.91
CA ASP A 39 18.58 -9.99 -2.99
C ASP A 39 17.18 -10.61 -3.02
N PHE A 40 16.79 -11.09 -4.19
CA PHE A 40 15.46 -11.66 -4.45
C PHE A 40 15.19 -12.98 -3.70
N SER A 41 16.23 -13.63 -3.16
CA SER A 41 16.10 -14.85 -2.36
C SER A 41 15.72 -14.57 -0.90
N LEU A 42 15.88 -13.33 -0.44
CA LEU A 42 15.54 -12.91 0.92
C LEU A 42 14.04 -12.55 1.04
N PRO A 43 13.40 -12.89 2.17
CA PRO A 43 12.05 -12.40 2.46
C PRO A 43 11.99 -10.88 2.40
N THR A 44 11.15 -10.35 1.50
CA THR A 44 11.07 -8.90 1.25
C THR A 44 9.66 -8.39 1.53
N LEU A 45 9.56 -7.21 2.16
CA LEU A 45 8.30 -6.51 2.38
C LEU A 45 8.27 -5.23 1.55
N PHE A 46 7.27 -5.10 0.69
CA PHE A 46 6.92 -3.84 0.03
C PHE A 46 5.84 -3.12 0.82
N LEU A 47 5.94 -1.80 0.93
CA LEU A 47 4.95 -0.94 1.57
C LEU A 47 4.57 0.19 0.61
N ALA A 48 3.27 0.27 0.29
CA ALA A 48 2.68 1.40 -0.42
C ALA A 48 1.63 2.04 0.48
N GLU A 49 1.94 3.22 1.01
CA GLU A 49 1.04 3.99 1.86
C GLU A 49 0.51 5.20 1.09
N CYS A 50 -0.73 5.12 0.63
CA CYS A 50 -1.37 6.08 -0.27
C CYS A 50 -0.52 6.34 -1.53
N VAL A 51 -0.13 5.29 -2.26
CA VAL A 51 0.71 5.42 -3.47
C VAL A 51 0.01 4.91 -4.72
N LEU A 52 -0.47 3.66 -4.70
CA LEU A 52 -0.85 2.96 -5.94
C LEU A 52 -2.08 3.59 -6.61
N VAL A 53 -3.01 4.15 -5.84
CA VAL A 53 -4.17 4.91 -6.32
C VAL A 53 -3.84 6.08 -7.26
N TYR A 54 -2.60 6.60 -7.22
CA TYR A 54 -2.15 7.68 -8.10
C TYR A 54 -1.58 7.20 -9.45
N ILE A 55 -1.41 5.89 -9.62
CA ILE A 55 -0.83 5.27 -10.80
C ILE A 55 -1.95 4.52 -11.54
N GLU A 56 -1.93 4.54 -12.88
CA GLU A 56 -2.89 3.78 -13.68
C GLU A 56 -2.83 2.29 -13.34
N SER A 57 -4.00 1.68 -13.10
CA SER A 57 -4.11 0.27 -12.65
C SER A 57 -3.27 -0.73 -13.47
N PRO A 58 -3.22 -0.66 -14.83
CA PRO A 58 -2.39 -1.57 -15.61
C PRO A 58 -0.89 -1.49 -15.28
N LEU A 59 -0.37 -0.30 -14.98
CA LEU A 59 1.04 -0.12 -14.62
C LEU A 59 1.32 -0.69 -13.22
N VAL A 60 0.37 -0.55 -12.29
CA VAL A 60 0.50 -1.18 -10.97
C VAL A 60 0.45 -2.70 -11.09
N ASP A 61 -0.44 -3.24 -11.91
CA ASP A 61 -0.52 -4.69 -12.17
C ASP A 61 0.81 -5.23 -12.70
N GLU A 62 1.45 -4.51 -13.64
CA GLU A 62 2.78 -4.86 -14.13
C GLU A 62 3.86 -4.89 -13.03
N ILE A 63 3.81 -3.98 -12.07
CA ILE A 63 4.73 -3.96 -10.91
C ILE A 63 4.43 -5.14 -9.98
N LEU A 64 3.17 -5.35 -9.60
CA LEU A 64 2.76 -6.43 -8.71
C LEU A 64 3.10 -7.80 -9.29
N LYS A 65 2.90 -7.98 -10.61
CA LYS A 65 3.27 -9.19 -11.33
C LYS A 65 4.78 -9.40 -11.38
N TRP A 66 5.54 -8.33 -11.60
CA TRP A 66 7.01 -8.42 -11.57
C TRP A 66 7.50 -8.82 -10.17
N ILE A 67 6.97 -8.19 -9.10
CA ILE A 67 7.33 -8.53 -7.72
C ILE A 67 7.05 -10.02 -7.45
N SER A 68 5.82 -10.48 -7.69
CA SER A 68 5.48 -11.89 -7.42
C SER A 68 6.33 -12.86 -8.26
N SER A 69 6.75 -12.48 -9.47
CA SER A 69 7.55 -13.36 -10.34
C SER A 69 9.02 -13.47 -9.94
N ASN A 70 9.58 -12.48 -9.26
CA ASN A 70 11.03 -12.40 -9.01
C ASN A 70 11.45 -12.75 -7.58
N PHE A 71 10.59 -12.55 -6.59
CA PHE A 71 10.93 -12.84 -5.19
C PHE A 71 10.48 -14.24 -4.76
N ASP A 72 11.37 -14.97 -4.08
CA ASP A 72 11.08 -16.31 -3.53
C ASP A 72 10.05 -16.24 -2.38
N SER A 73 10.14 -15.19 -1.56
CA SER A 73 9.21 -14.92 -0.47
C SER A 73 9.00 -13.42 -0.35
N VAL A 74 7.76 -12.96 -0.51
CA VAL A 74 7.43 -11.54 -0.53
C VAL A 74 6.07 -11.24 0.08
N ALA A 75 5.99 -10.14 0.82
CA ALA A 75 4.75 -9.53 1.28
C ALA A 75 4.63 -8.12 0.71
N PHE A 76 3.40 -7.66 0.55
CA PHE A 76 3.08 -6.31 0.11
C PHE A 76 1.97 -5.75 0.98
N ILE A 77 2.22 -4.64 1.66
CA ILE A 77 1.20 -3.88 2.40
C ILE A 77 0.79 -2.68 1.56
N ASN A 78 -0.50 -2.58 1.26
CA ASN A 78 -1.11 -1.47 0.56
C ASN A 78 -2.14 -0.80 1.48
N TYR A 79 -1.94 0.48 1.79
CA TYR A 79 -2.93 1.32 2.46
C TYR A 79 -3.41 2.39 1.49
N GLU A 80 -4.70 2.38 1.14
CA GLU A 80 -5.30 3.39 0.27
C GLU A 80 -6.83 3.33 0.33
N GLN A 81 -7.51 4.06 -0.57
CA GLN A 81 -8.96 4.16 -0.57
C GLN A 81 -9.68 2.88 -1.05
N ILE A 82 -10.92 2.72 -0.58
CA ILE A 82 -11.94 1.77 -1.05
C ILE A 82 -13.31 2.44 -1.10
N ASN A 83 -14.32 1.75 -1.62
CA ASN A 83 -15.71 2.24 -1.68
C ASN A 83 -15.85 3.57 -2.46
N MET A 84 -14.97 3.82 -3.43
CA MET A 84 -14.88 5.10 -4.14
C MET A 84 -16.00 5.38 -5.16
N ASN A 85 -17.02 4.52 -5.22
CA ASN A 85 -18.14 4.60 -6.17
C ASN A 85 -19.46 5.05 -5.52
N ASP A 86 -19.47 5.31 -4.21
CA ASP A 86 -20.64 5.83 -3.52
C ASP A 86 -20.66 7.37 -3.51
N ARG A 87 -21.65 7.97 -2.82
CA ARG A 87 -21.78 9.42 -2.74
C ARG A 87 -20.59 10.09 -2.04
N PHE A 88 -20.04 9.47 -0.99
CA PHE A 88 -18.90 10.02 -0.25
C PHE A 88 -17.62 9.92 -1.08
N GLY A 89 -17.38 8.78 -1.72
CA GLY A 89 -16.31 8.58 -2.70
C GLY A 89 -16.34 9.60 -3.84
N GLU A 90 -17.52 9.93 -4.38
CA GLU A 90 -17.65 10.99 -5.39
C GLU A 90 -17.25 12.38 -4.86
N VAL A 91 -17.67 12.73 -3.65
CA VAL A 91 -17.27 13.98 -2.98
C VAL A 91 -15.77 13.99 -2.74
N MET A 92 -15.18 12.88 -2.29
CA MET A 92 -13.73 12.75 -2.11
C MET A 92 -12.97 12.94 -3.43
N LYS A 93 -13.40 12.27 -4.51
CA LYS A 93 -12.80 12.45 -5.85
C LYS A 93 -12.90 13.90 -6.33
N GLN A 94 -14.05 14.54 -6.14
CA GLN A 94 -14.23 15.95 -6.49
C GLN A 94 -13.28 16.86 -5.69
N ASN A 95 -13.17 16.65 -4.39
CA ASN A 95 -12.31 17.42 -3.50
C ASN A 95 -10.82 17.29 -3.86
N LEU A 96 -10.37 16.11 -4.28
CA LEU A 96 -9.00 15.90 -4.74
C LEU A 96 -8.75 16.52 -6.12
N ARG A 97 -9.70 16.39 -7.06
CA ARG A 97 -9.61 17.04 -8.37
C ARG A 97 -9.51 18.56 -8.28
N LEU A 98 -10.25 19.18 -7.35
CA LEU A 98 -10.15 20.63 -7.08
C LEU A 98 -8.74 21.06 -6.61
N ARG A 99 -7.96 20.15 -6.04
CA ARG A 99 -6.56 20.34 -5.64
C ARG A 99 -5.56 19.88 -6.71
N GLN A 100 -6.01 19.67 -7.95
CA GLN A 100 -5.20 19.15 -9.05
C GLN A 100 -4.57 17.78 -8.78
N CYS A 101 -5.22 16.99 -7.91
CA CYS A 101 -4.80 15.64 -7.56
C CYS A 101 -5.78 14.63 -8.19
N SER A 102 -5.34 13.94 -9.24
CA SER A 102 -6.12 12.91 -9.91
C SER A 102 -5.80 11.52 -9.36
N LEU A 103 -6.82 10.70 -9.17
CA LEU A 103 -6.69 9.31 -8.74
C LEU A 103 -6.73 8.38 -9.97
N SER A 104 -5.61 8.25 -10.66
CA SER A 104 -5.52 7.45 -11.90
C SER A 104 -5.81 5.95 -11.70
N GLY A 105 -5.56 5.43 -10.50
CA GLY A 105 -5.80 4.03 -10.10
C GLY A 105 -7.16 3.78 -9.43
N VAL A 106 -8.06 4.78 -9.39
CA VAL A 106 -9.31 4.68 -8.60
C VAL A 106 -10.22 3.53 -9.00
N SER A 107 -10.08 3.00 -10.22
CA SER A 107 -10.84 1.82 -10.68
C SER A 107 -10.59 0.58 -9.83
N ALA A 108 -9.46 0.52 -9.13
CA ALA A 108 -9.08 -0.57 -8.23
C ALA A 108 -9.61 -0.37 -6.79
N CYS A 109 -10.22 0.78 -6.49
CA CYS A 109 -10.70 1.17 -5.15
C CYS A 109 -12.21 0.96 -4.98
N GLN A 110 -12.77 -0.12 -5.53
CA GLN A 110 -14.23 -0.35 -5.53
C GLN A 110 -14.73 -0.86 -4.19
N ASN A 111 -14.01 -1.82 -3.61
CA ASN A 111 -14.28 -2.49 -2.34
C ASN A 111 -13.07 -3.35 -1.92
N LEU A 112 -13.14 -4.02 -0.77
CA LEU A 112 -12.07 -4.91 -0.28
C LEU A 112 -11.76 -6.06 -1.25
N ASP A 113 -12.77 -6.62 -1.93
CA ASP A 113 -12.55 -7.69 -2.92
C ASP A 113 -11.73 -7.21 -4.10
N SER A 114 -11.99 -6.00 -4.60
CA SER A 114 -11.19 -5.44 -5.69
C SER A 114 -9.73 -5.23 -5.30
N GLN A 115 -9.45 -4.90 -4.03
CA GLN A 115 -8.07 -4.79 -3.52
C GLN A 115 -7.39 -6.16 -3.42
N ARG A 116 -8.08 -7.18 -2.88
CA ARG A 116 -7.60 -8.58 -2.88
C ARG A 116 -7.34 -9.10 -4.29
N GLN A 117 -8.24 -8.80 -5.22
CA GLN A 117 -8.13 -9.23 -6.61
C GLN A 117 -6.89 -8.70 -7.32
N ARG A 118 -6.37 -7.51 -6.95
CA ARG A 118 -5.09 -7.01 -7.51
C ARG A 118 -3.95 -7.95 -7.22
N PHE A 119 -3.93 -8.60 -6.07
CA PHE A 119 -2.89 -9.56 -5.75
C PHE A 119 -3.15 -10.90 -6.42
N SER A 120 -4.36 -11.45 -6.33
CA SER A 120 -4.67 -12.75 -6.94
C SER A 120 -4.54 -12.75 -8.47
N ASN A 121 -4.85 -11.64 -9.14
CA ASN A 121 -4.72 -11.51 -10.60
C ASN A 121 -3.26 -11.37 -11.05
N ASN A 122 -2.34 -11.10 -10.12
CA ASN A 122 -0.92 -10.88 -10.38
C ASN A 122 -0.03 -11.97 -9.73
N ASP A 123 -0.53 -13.21 -9.65
CA ASP A 123 0.18 -14.42 -9.16
C ASP A 123 0.69 -14.36 -7.72
N TRP A 124 0.01 -13.63 -6.84
CA TRP A 124 0.22 -13.76 -5.40
C TRP A 124 -0.53 -14.99 -4.86
N GLU A 125 0.03 -15.66 -3.85
CA GLU A 125 -0.53 -16.90 -3.31
C GLU A 125 -1.73 -16.65 -2.39
N GLY A 126 -1.77 -15.48 -1.75
CA GLY A 126 -2.87 -15.07 -0.91
C GLY A 126 -2.92 -13.56 -0.73
N SER A 127 -4.08 -13.08 -0.30
CA SER A 127 -4.26 -11.71 0.13
C SER A 127 -5.38 -11.60 1.15
N GLN A 128 -5.30 -10.57 1.99
CA GLN A 128 -6.32 -10.20 2.94
C GLN A 128 -6.48 -8.68 2.96
N ALA A 129 -7.68 -8.20 3.29
CA ALA A 129 -7.95 -6.78 3.38
C ALA A 129 -9.00 -6.48 4.43
N TRP A 130 -8.85 -5.34 5.11
CA TRP A 130 -9.77 -4.82 6.10
C TRP A 130 -9.99 -3.34 5.86
N ASP A 131 -11.22 -2.87 6.05
CA ASP A 131 -11.45 -1.42 6.09
C ASP A 131 -10.89 -0.82 7.39
N MET A 132 -10.78 0.51 7.44
CA MET A 132 -10.22 1.15 8.63
C MET A 132 -11.17 1.12 9.83
N VAL A 133 -12.45 0.75 9.67
CA VAL A 133 -13.36 0.54 10.80
C VAL A 133 -12.96 -0.75 11.50
N GLU A 134 -12.78 -1.84 10.76
CA GLU A 134 -12.29 -3.12 11.28
C GLU A 134 -10.93 -2.95 11.97
N VAL A 135 -9.99 -2.21 11.33
CA VAL A 135 -8.68 -1.91 11.91
C VAL A 135 -8.83 -1.11 13.21
N TYR A 136 -9.63 -0.05 13.21
CA TYR A 136 -9.90 0.75 14.41
C TYR A 136 -10.53 -0.10 15.53
N GLU A 137 -11.42 -1.01 15.17
CA GLU A 137 -12.11 -1.92 16.08
C GLU A 137 -11.22 -3.01 16.68
N SER A 138 -10.16 -3.39 16.00
CA SER A 138 -9.15 -4.32 16.52
C SER A 138 -8.20 -3.69 17.55
N ILE A 139 -8.09 -2.35 17.60
CA ILE A 139 -7.24 -1.65 18.57
C ILE A 139 -7.76 -1.94 20.00
N PRO A 140 -6.90 -2.35 20.95
CA PRO A 140 -7.30 -2.59 22.33
C PRO A 140 -8.07 -1.40 22.91
N GLY A 141 -9.19 -1.66 23.60
CA GLY A 141 -10.08 -0.60 24.09
C GLY A 141 -9.38 0.47 24.95
N ALA A 142 -8.37 0.08 25.72
CA ALA A 142 -7.55 1.02 26.49
C ALA A 142 -6.75 1.99 25.60
N GLU A 143 -6.18 1.51 24.50
CA GLU A 143 -5.44 2.36 23.55
C GLU A 143 -6.38 3.27 22.76
N ARG A 144 -7.54 2.74 22.36
CA ARG A 144 -8.57 3.53 21.69
C ARG A 144 -9.06 4.68 22.56
N GLN A 145 -9.42 4.40 23.81
CA GLN A 145 -9.80 5.43 24.79
C GLN A 145 -8.67 6.42 25.07
N ARG A 146 -7.40 5.98 25.01
CA ARG A 146 -6.25 6.87 25.17
C ARG A 146 -6.17 7.85 24.00
N ILE A 147 -6.41 7.40 22.77
CA ILE A 147 -6.40 8.22 21.55
C ILE A 147 -7.60 9.17 21.53
N GLU A 148 -8.81 8.68 21.81
CA GLU A 148 -10.06 9.48 21.84
C GLU A 148 -10.06 10.60 22.89
N LYS A 149 -9.14 10.56 23.87
CA LYS A 149 -8.95 11.63 24.86
C LYS A 149 -8.05 12.77 24.39
N ILE A 150 -7.33 12.60 23.29
CA ILE A 150 -6.40 13.62 22.78
C ILE A 150 -7.20 14.82 22.25
N GLU A 151 -8.27 14.57 21.51
CA GLU A 151 -9.15 15.58 20.93
C GLU A 151 -10.61 15.12 21.03
N PHE A 152 -11.50 16.04 21.42
CA PHE A 152 -12.93 15.75 21.48
C PHE A 152 -13.52 15.75 20.07
N LEU A 153 -14.07 14.61 19.65
CA LEU A 153 -14.77 14.44 18.39
C LEU A 153 -16.27 14.30 18.65
N ASP A 154 -17.06 15.27 18.23
CA ASP A 154 -18.52 15.27 18.33
C ASP A 154 -19.19 14.50 17.19
N GLU A 155 -18.64 14.56 15.97
CA GLU A 155 -19.16 13.89 14.78
C GLU A 155 -18.48 12.52 14.52
N GLN A 156 -18.72 11.54 15.39
CA GLN A 156 -18.14 10.19 15.26
C GLN A 156 -18.55 9.50 13.95
N GLU A 157 -19.76 9.77 13.45
CA GLU A 157 -20.28 9.21 12.21
C GLU A 157 -19.42 9.60 11.01
N LEU A 158 -18.85 10.81 10.98
CA LEU A 158 -17.97 11.25 9.90
C LEU A 158 -16.63 10.52 9.92
N LEU A 159 -16.09 10.22 11.11
CA LEU A 159 -14.87 9.43 11.24
C LEU A 159 -15.10 8.01 10.74
N ILE A 160 -16.21 7.38 11.15
CA ILE A 160 -16.58 6.04 10.69
C ILE A 160 -16.79 6.05 9.17
N GLN A 161 -17.48 7.06 8.63
CA GLN A 161 -17.64 7.20 7.19
C GLN A 161 -16.30 7.34 6.47
N LEU A 162 -15.35 8.11 7.01
CA LEU A 162 -14.00 8.20 6.46
C LEU A 162 -13.28 6.84 6.51
N PHE A 163 -13.36 6.13 7.62
CA PHE A 163 -12.72 4.82 7.81
C PHE A 163 -13.28 3.74 6.88
N GLN A 164 -14.58 3.78 6.57
CA GLN A 164 -15.19 2.90 5.56
C GLN A 164 -14.64 3.13 4.15
N HIS A 165 -13.92 4.22 3.90
CA HIS A 165 -13.38 4.58 2.59
C HIS A 165 -11.87 4.40 2.47
N TYR A 166 -11.24 3.78 3.47
CA TYR A 166 -9.82 3.38 3.42
C TYR A 166 -9.69 1.92 3.85
N CYS A 167 -8.67 1.25 3.35
CA CYS A 167 -8.35 -0.11 3.75
C CYS A 167 -6.86 -0.31 3.93
N ILE A 168 -6.51 -1.35 4.69
CA ILE A 168 -5.20 -1.99 4.61
C ILE A 168 -5.39 -3.33 3.92
N CYS A 169 -4.64 -3.57 2.86
CA CYS A 169 -4.58 -4.85 2.16
C CYS A 169 -3.16 -5.42 2.20
N VAL A 170 -3.05 -6.71 2.50
CA VAL A 170 -1.79 -7.45 2.51
C VAL A 170 -1.85 -8.54 1.47
N GLY A 171 -0.91 -8.56 0.53
CA GLY A 171 -0.67 -9.69 -0.37
C GLY A 171 0.60 -10.44 0.05
N TRP A 172 0.63 -11.76 -0.12
CA TRP A 172 1.84 -12.56 0.14
C TRP A 172 2.08 -13.69 -0.86
N LYS A 173 3.34 -14.09 -0.96
CA LYS A 173 3.84 -15.26 -1.68
C LYS A 173 5.02 -15.89 -0.92
N GLY A 174 5.08 -17.22 -0.94
CA GLY A 174 6.20 -18.01 -0.42
C GLY A 174 5.90 -18.65 0.94
N ALA A 175 6.43 -19.87 1.12
CA ALA A 175 6.09 -20.78 2.22
C ALA A 175 6.34 -20.24 3.64
N LYS A 176 7.24 -19.25 3.81
CA LYS A 176 7.49 -18.61 5.12
C LYS A 176 6.37 -17.64 5.50
N LEU A 177 5.77 -16.97 4.52
CA LEU A 177 4.76 -15.94 4.73
C LEU A 177 3.35 -16.52 4.72
N SER A 178 3.12 -17.65 4.07
CA SER A 178 1.83 -18.37 4.15
C SER A 178 1.52 -18.96 5.53
N GLN A 179 2.52 -19.02 6.43
CA GLN A 179 2.36 -19.47 7.81
C GLN A 179 1.99 -18.34 8.79
N VAL A 180 2.04 -17.08 8.34
CA VAL A 180 1.61 -15.94 9.15
C VAL A 180 0.09 -16.00 9.26
N ASN A 181 -0.43 -15.79 10.48
CA ASN A 181 -1.86 -15.65 10.66
C ASN A 181 -2.30 -14.28 10.17
N TYR A 182 -3.07 -14.27 9.08
CA TYR A 182 -3.70 -13.07 8.53
C TYR A 182 -5.18 -12.98 8.91
N ASP A 183 -5.67 -13.83 9.82
CA ASP A 183 -6.98 -13.62 10.44
C ASP A 183 -6.78 -12.60 11.56
N GLY A 184 -7.42 -11.43 11.39
CA GLY A 184 -7.36 -10.29 12.30
C GLY A 184 -7.94 -10.56 13.67
#